data_AF-A0A349HT82-F1
#
_entry.id   AF-A0A349HT82-F1
#
_cell.length_a   1.000
_cell.length_b   1.000
_cell.length_c   1.000
_cell.angle_alpha   90.00
_cell.angle_beta   90.00
_cell.angle_gamma   90.00
#
_symmetry.space_group_name_H-M   'P 1'
#
loop_
_entity.id
_entity.type
_entity.pdbx_description
1 polymer ?
#
loop_
_entity_poly.entity_id
_entity_poly.type
_entity_poly.pdbx_seq_one_letter_code
_entity_poly.pdbx_strand_id
1 'polypeptide(L)'
;FREYRSENNVFEYYSQEERDKLYGKAPTTVWENINAFASNEIKQQVLKKGDVFTDEIINAFRVSTTEKWKNELEGRIIHDNIMLLKTFVKLHSEQDHATDLDVVNWERIVYLKTKLMKDSMTKKCIFTKIKNAISQGDYDTASDLQIQMNEKMSEIRSLYIGYKNNIF
;
A
#
# COMPACT_ATOMS: atom_id res chain seq x y z
N PHE A 1 18.00 16.27 14.68
CA PHE A 1 17.30 16.42 15.97
C PHE A 1 15.85 16.04 15.71
N ARG A 2 15.29 15.07 16.45
CA ARG A 2 13.90 14.61 16.30
C ARG A 2 13.11 15.10 17.50
N GLU A 3 12.03 15.81 17.27
CA GLU A 3 11.08 16.21 18.31
C GLU A 3 10.12 15.07 18.62
N TYR A 4 9.63 15.02 19.86
CA TYR A 4 8.71 13.98 20.33
C TYR A 4 7.39 14.56 20.89
N ARG A 5 7.31 15.88 21.04
CA ARG A 5 6.15 16.57 21.60
C ARG A 5 6.03 17.95 20.97
N SER A 6 4.79 18.37 20.69
CA SER A 6 4.43 19.75 20.36
C SER A 6 3.30 20.18 21.29
N GLU A 7 3.24 21.47 21.60
CA GLU A 7 2.09 22.08 22.31
C GLU A 7 0.91 22.33 21.36
N ASN A 8 1.18 22.42 20.06
CA ASN A 8 0.18 22.61 19.02
C ASN A 8 -0.23 21.28 18.39
N ASN A 9 -1.45 21.22 17.83
CA ASN A 9 -1.87 20.06 17.06
C ASN A 9 -0.98 19.92 15.81
N VAL A 10 -0.15 18.89 15.78
CA VAL A 10 0.87 18.72 14.74
C VAL A 10 0.29 18.58 13.34
N PHE A 11 -0.95 18.08 13.21
CA PHE A 11 -1.62 17.89 11.92
C PHE A 11 -2.24 19.17 11.36
N GLU A 12 -2.46 20.17 12.20
CA GLU A 12 -3.07 21.45 11.81
C GLU A 12 -2.00 22.52 11.59
N TYR A 13 -0.96 22.53 12.42
CA TYR A 13 0.05 23.59 12.44
C TYR A 13 1.25 23.36 11.53
N TYR A 14 1.50 22.13 11.10
CA TYR A 14 2.67 21.79 10.29
C TYR A 14 2.27 21.08 9.00
N SER A 15 2.94 21.44 7.91
CA SER A 15 2.90 20.70 6.65
C SER A 15 3.46 19.28 6.82
N GLN A 16 3.20 18.41 5.83
CA GLN A 16 3.74 17.05 5.85
C GLN A 16 5.28 17.05 5.84
N GLU A 17 5.91 17.93 5.06
CA GLU A 17 7.37 18.04 4.96
C GLU A 17 7.99 18.48 6.29
N GLU A 18 7.37 19.45 6.96
CA GLU A 18 7.79 19.88 8.30
C GLU A 18 7.62 18.77 9.32
N ARG A 19 6.51 18.03 9.29
CA ARG A 19 6.29 16.90 10.18
C ARG A 19 7.33 15.79 9.97
N ASP A 20 7.63 15.44 8.72
CA ASP A 20 8.62 14.42 8.41
C ASP A 20 10.02 14.84 8.86
N LYS A 21 10.36 16.13 8.74
CA LYS A 21 11.65 16.69 9.19
C LYS A 21 11.76 16.73 10.72
N LEU A 22 10.72 17.18 11.42
CA LEU A 22 10.73 17.40 12.87
C LEU A 22 10.47 16.10 13.64
N TYR A 23 9.48 15.33 13.22
CA TYR A 23 8.98 14.15 13.94
C TYR A 23 9.33 12.83 13.26
N GLY A 24 9.99 12.86 12.09
CA GLY A 24 10.36 11.69 11.31
C GLY A 24 9.24 11.16 10.43
N LYS A 25 9.60 10.50 9.33
CA LYS A 25 8.63 9.88 8.41
C LYS A 25 8.00 8.64 9.04
N ALA A 26 6.68 8.55 8.98
CA ALA A 26 5.97 7.34 9.41
C ALA A 26 6.17 6.21 8.39
N PRO A 27 6.38 4.96 8.82
CA PRO A 27 6.43 3.82 7.91
C PRO A 27 5.07 3.64 7.24
N THR A 28 5.11 3.37 5.95
CA THR A 28 3.95 3.22 5.06
C THR A 28 3.42 1.79 5.09
N THR A 29 4.29 0.81 5.32
CA THR A 29 3.94 -0.61 5.41
C THR A 29 4.35 -1.22 6.74
N VAL A 30 3.76 -2.39 7.06
CA VAL A 30 4.16 -3.19 8.23
C VAL A 30 5.61 -3.64 8.09
N TRP A 31 6.06 -4.00 6.87
CA TRP A 31 7.44 -4.38 6.63
C TRP A 31 8.42 -3.24 6.88
N GLU A 32 8.14 -2.02 6.39
CA GLU A 32 8.98 -0.85 6.67
C GLU A 32 9.12 -0.61 8.18
N ASN A 33 8.04 -0.80 8.95
CA ASN A 33 8.08 -0.68 10.40
C ASN A 33 8.99 -1.74 11.03
N ILE A 34 8.81 -3.02 10.66
CA ILE A 34 9.63 -4.12 11.17
C ILE A 34 11.11 -3.92 10.83
N ASN A 35 11.41 -3.51 9.59
CA ASN A 35 12.78 -3.30 9.12
C ASN A 35 13.44 -2.08 9.81
N ALA A 36 12.72 -0.97 9.94
CA ALA A 36 13.19 0.20 10.67
C ALA A 36 13.40 -0.08 12.18
N PHE A 37 12.59 -0.96 12.76
CA PHE A 37 12.79 -1.41 14.13
C PHE A 37 14.01 -2.34 14.25
N ALA A 38 14.17 -3.29 13.32
CA ALA A 38 15.27 -4.25 13.29
C ALA A 38 16.65 -3.58 13.15
N SER A 39 16.74 -2.49 12.39
CA SER A 39 17.96 -1.71 12.18
C SER A 39 18.27 -0.70 13.30
N ASN A 40 17.37 -0.51 14.27
CA ASN A 40 17.55 0.48 15.33
C ASN A 40 17.92 -0.16 16.68
N GLU A 41 19.21 -0.40 16.87
CA GLU A 41 19.75 -1.01 18.09
C GLU A 41 19.42 -0.22 19.35
N ILE A 42 19.48 1.11 19.30
CA ILE A 42 19.21 1.98 20.46
C ILE A 42 17.78 1.74 20.97
N LYS A 43 16.78 1.72 20.07
CA LYS A 43 15.39 1.44 20.45
C LYS A 43 15.20 0.02 20.98
N GLN A 44 15.92 -0.95 20.43
CA GLN A 44 15.87 -2.32 20.95
C GLN A 44 16.48 -2.40 22.35
N GLN A 45 17.61 -1.76 22.62
CA GLN A 45 18.24 -1.74 23.94
C GLN A 45 17.32 -1.11 25.00
N VAL A 46 16.59 -0.06 24.64
CA VAL A 46 15.60 0.56 25.55
C VAL A 46 14.50 -0.44 25.93
N LEU A 47 14.00 -1.24 24.98
CA LEU A 47 12.98 -2.26 25.26
C LEU A 47 13.52 -3.44 26.07
N LYS A 48 14.79 -3.82 25.85
CA LYS A 48 15.46 -4.89 26.59
C LYS A 48 15.74 -4.52 28.05
N LYS A 49 15.63 -3.25 28.42
CA LYS A 49 15.91 -2.79 29.78
C LYS A 49 14.97 -3.46 30.79
N GLY A 50 15.57 -4.13 31.79
CA GLY A 50 14.83 -4.87 32.82
C GLY A 50 14.48 -6.31 32.43
N ASP A 51 15.09 -6.84 31.37
CA ASP A 51 15.03 -8.25 30.94
C ASP A 51 13.62 -8.78 30.65
N VAL A 52 12.64 -7.89 30.44
CA VAL A 52 11.25 -8.24 30.10
C VAL A 52 11.14 -8.63 28.62
N PHE A 53 11.80 -7.89 27.73
CA PHE A 53 11.85 -8.18 26.30
C PHE A 53 13.22 -8.73 25.93
N THR A 54 13.36 -10.05 25.97
CA THR A 54 14.60 -10.71 25.54
C THR A 54 14.77 -10.64 24.03
N ASP A 55 15.97 -10.96 23.55
CA ASP A 55 16.26 -11.09 22.12
C ASP A 55 15.35 -12.11 21.44
N GLU A 56 15.06 -13.23 22.10
CA GLU A 56 14.18 -14.28 21.60
C GLU A 56 12.75 -13.77 21.43
N ILE A 57 12.23 -13.01 22.40
CA ILE A 57 10.89 -12.42 22.35
C ILE A 57 10.80 -11.42 21.19
N ILE A 58 11.80 -10.54 21.08
CA ILE A 58 11.86 -9.54 20.01
C ILE A 58 11.93 -10.23 18.64
N ASN A 59 12.75 -11.27 18.49
CA ASN A 59 12.87 -12.01 17.25
C ASN A 59 11.56 -12.77 16.91
N ALA A 60 10.93 -13.42 17.89
CA ALA A 60 9.65 -14.10 17.71
C ALA A 60 8.54 -13.13 17.28
N PHE A 61 8.50 -11.92 17.87
CA PHE A 61 7.59 -10.86 17.45
C PHE A 61 7.82 -10.45 16.00
N ARG A 62 9.08 -10.25 15.58
CA ARG A 62 9.40 -9.90 14.19
C ARG A 62 8.95 -10.98 13.22
N VAL A 63 9.33 -12.23 13.47
CA VAL A 63 8.98 -13.37 12.60
C VAL A 63 7.46 -13.52 12.48
N SER A 64 6.75 -13.53 13.61
CA SER A 64 5.29 -13.68 13.60
C SER A 64 4.57 -12.51 12.92
N THR A 65 5.05 -11.27 13.10
CA THR A 65 4.46 -10.09 12.48
C THR A 65 4.72 -10.07 10.97
N THR A 66 5.94 -10.42 10.53
CA THR A 66 6.27 -10.58 9.11
C THR A 66 5.39 -11.66 8.48
N GLU A 67 5.23 -12.82 9.13
CA GLU A 67 4.39 -13.91 8.64
C GLU A 67 2.93 -13.48 8.49
N LYS A 68 2.40 -12.79 9.51
CA LYS A 68 1.04 -12.23 9.45
C LYS A 68 0.90 -11.25 8.29
N TRP A 69 1.85 -10.32 8.12
CA TRP A 69 1.81 -9.34 7.03
C TRP A 69 1.80 -10.01 5.65
N LYS A 70 2.65 -11.01 5.40
CA LYS A 70 2.68 -11.75 4.12
C LYS A 70 1.33 -12.40 3.83
N ASN A 71 0.79 -13.15 4.79
CA ASN A 71 -0.48 -13.85 4.65
C ASN A 71 -1.65 -12.90 4.41
N GLU A 72 -1.67 -11.77 5.12
CA GLU A 72 -2.68 -10.73 4.93
C GLU A 72 -2.57 -10.07 3.55
N LEU A 73 -1.36 -9.76 3.10
CA LEU A 73 -1.11 -9.13 1.82
C LEU A 73 -1.51 -10.03 0.64
N GLU A 74 -1.07 -11.29 0.65
CA GLU A 74 -1.37 -12.23 -0.44
C GLU A 74 -2.78 -12.79 -0.39
N GLY A 75 -3.23 -13.18 0.80
CA GLY A 75 -4.47 -13.93 1.00
C GLY A 75 -5.72 -13.06 1.06
N ARG A 76 -5.63 -11.88 1.67
CA ARG A 76 -6.79 -11.01 1.89
C ARG A 76 -6.73 -9.74 1.05
N ILE A 77 -5.70 -8.91 1.22
CA ILE A 77 -5.64 -7.57 0.61
C ILE A 77 -5.66 -7.65 -0.91
N ILE A 78 -4.80 -8.48 -1.52
CA ILE A 78 -4.80 -8.67 -2.98
C ILE A 78 -6.12 -9.27 -3.45
N HIS A 79 -6.67 -10.25 -2.73
CA HIS A 79 -7.94 -10.88 -3.09
C HIS A 79 -9.10 -9.87 -3.10
N ASP A 80 -9.25 -9.10 -2.02
CA ASP A 80 -10.29 -8.08 -1.87
C ASP A 80 -10.18 -7.00 -2.97
N ASN A 81 -8.95 -6.58 -3.29
CA ASN A 81 -8.70 -5.65 -4.38
C ASN A 81 -9.09 -6.24 -5.75
N ILE A 82 -8.80 -7.51 -6.02
CA ILE A 82 -9.24 -8.19 -7.24
C ILE A 82 -10.77 -8.24 -7.31
N MET A 83 -11.43 -8.62 -6.21
CA MET A 83 -12.89 -8.70 -6.14
C MET A 83 -13.53 -7.34 -6.41
N LEU A 84 -12.98 -6.27 -5.83
CA LEU A 84 -13.44 -4.92 -6.12
C LEU A 84 -13.20 -4.52 -7.59
N LEU A 85 -12.02 -4.76 -8.16
CA LEU A 85 -11.74 -4.38 -9.55
C LEU A 85 -12.67 -5.09 -10.55
N LYS A 86 -13.16 -6.28 -10.20
CA LYS A 86 -14.16 -7.00 -11.00
C LYS A 86 -15.53 -6.33 -10.99
N THR A 87 -15.88 -5.54 -9.96
CA THR A 87 -17.16 -4.80 -9.92
C THR A 87 -17.13 -3.58 -10.85
N PHE A 88 -15.95 -3.10 -11.22
CA PHE A 88 -15.81 -1.98 -12.15
C PHE A 88 -16.10 -2.44 -13.58
N VAL A 89 -17.28 -2.08 -14.07
CA VAL A 89 -17.81 -2.39 -15.41
C VAL A 89 -18.05 -1.12 -16.21
N LYS A 90 -18.00 -1.24 -17.54
CA LYS A 90 -18.34 -0.15 -18.47
C LYS A 90 -19.83 0.15 -18.33
N LEU A 91 -20.17 1.42 -18.13
CA LEU A 91 -21.55 1.86 -17.89
C LEU A 91 -22.19 2.56 -19.10
N HIS A 92 -21.40 3.21 -19.95
CA HIS A 92 -21.92 3.82 -21.19
C HIS A 92 -22.02 2.78 -22.31
N SER A 93 -23.05 2.93 -23.14
CA SER A 93 -23.21 2.19 -24.39
C SER A 93 -22.83 3.09 -25.58
N GLU A 94 -22.45 2.51 -26.72
CA GLU A 94 -22.24 3.28 -27.97
C GLU A 94 -23.54 3.86 -28.53
N GLN A 95 -24.69 3.42 -27.99
CA GLN A 95 -26.02 3.81 -28.40
C GLN A 95 -26.57 4.96 -27.54
N ASP A 96 -26.12 5.08 -26.29
CA ASP A 96 -26.54 6.11 -25.32
C ASP A 96 -25.50 7.24 -25.26
N HIS A 97 -25.54 8.17 -26.22
CA HIS A 97 -24.88 9.49 -26.15
C HIS A 97 -23.49 9.53 -25.47
N ALA A 98 -22.66 8.50 -25.61
CA ALA A 98 -21.40 8.40 -24.91
C ALA A 98 -20.50 9.55 -25.36
N THR A 99 -20.02 10.33 -24.41
CA THR A 99 -19.08 11.41 -24.73
C THR A 99 -17.69 10.83 -24.92
N ASP A 100 -16.84 11.50 -25.70
CA ASP A 100 -15.42 11.13 -25.82
C ASP A 100 -14.74 11.04 -24.45
N LEU A 101 -15.17 11.88 -23.50
CA LEU A 101 -14.67 11.87 -22.12
C LEU A 101 -15.01 10.56 -21.39
N ASP A 102 -16.20 10.00 -21.60
CA ASP A 102 -16.60 8.72 -21.00
C ASP A 102 -15.74 7.57 -21.53
N VAL A 103 -15.45 7.58 -22.83
CA VAL A 103 -14.57 6.60 -23.48
C VAL A 103 -13.16 6.69 -22.88
N VAL A 104 -12.57 7.89 -22.85
CA VAL A 104 -11.23 8.12 -22.31
C VAL A 104 -11.12 7.72 -20.83
N ASN A 105 -12.11 8.08 -20.01
CA ASN A 105 -12.15 7.71 -18.60
C ASN A 105 -12.19 6.18 -18.43
N TRP A 106 -13.04 5.49 -19.20
CA TRP A 106 -13.12 4.04 -19.16
C TRP A 106 -11.82 3.36 -19.61
N GLU A 107 -11.19 3.85 -20.68
CA GLU A 107 -9.89 3.33 -21.14
C GLU A 107 -8.80 3.47 -20.07
N ARG A 108 -8.78 4.59 -19.33
CA ARG A 108 -7.86 4.78 -18.21
C ARG A 108 -8.12 3.78 -17.07
N ILE A 109 -9.39 3.50 -16.76
CA ILE A 109 -9.77 2.46 -15.79
C ILE A 109 -9.29 1.09 -16.27
N VAL A 110 -9.49 0.73 -17.55
CA VAL A 110 -9.03 -0.54 -18.13
C VAL A 110 -7.50 -0.66 -18.10
N TYR A 111 -6.78 0.43 -18.37
CA TYR A 111 -5.32 0.48 -18.26
C TYR A 111 -4.85 0.17 -16.83
N LEU A 112 -5.45 0.82 -15.83
CA LEU A 112 -5.12 0.59 -14.43
C LEU A 112 -5.47 -0.83 -13.98
N LYS A 113 -6.65 -1.35 -14.37
CA LYS A 113 -7.01 -2.77 -14.14
C LYS A 113 -5.95 -3.69 -14.71
N THR A 114 -5.54 -3.49 -15.96
CA THR A 114 -4.52 -4.32 -16.63
C THR A 114 -3.20 -4.29 -15.86
N LYS A 115 -2.73 -3.10 -15.46
CA LYS A 115 -1.50 -2.93 -14.69
C LYS A 115 -1.54 -3.63 -13.33
N LEU A 116 -2.71 -3.62 -12.67
CA LEU A 116 -2.92 -4.22 -11.35
C LEU A 116 -3.07 -5.75 -11.43
N MET A 117 -3.91 -6.26 -12.34
CA MET A 117 -4.43 -7.64 -12.27
C MET A 117 -4.13 -8.54 -13.47
N LYS A 118 -3.58 -8.01 -14.58
CA LYS A 118 -3.43 -8.78 -15.83
C LYS A 118 -1.97 -8.92 -16.24
N ASP A 119 -1.50 -10.16 -16.27
CA ASP A 119 -0.20 -10.49 -16.84
C ASP A 119 -0.25 -10.47 -18.38
N SER A 120 0.89 -10.20 -18.98
CA SER A 120 1.17 -10.46 -20.40
C SER A 120 2.30 -11.49 -20.52
N MET A 121 2.60 -11.89 -21.76
CA MET A 121 3.73 -12.78 -22.05
C MET A 121 5.08 -12.20 -21.61
N THR A 122 5.20 -10.88 -21.53
CA THR A 122 6.46 -10.17 -21.27
C THR A 122 6.46 -9.37 -19.97
N LYS A 123 5.30 -9.12 -19.35
CA LYS A 123 5.17 -8.27 -18.17
C LYS A 123 4.20 -8.87 -17.16
N LYS A 124 4.63 -8.92 -15.90
CA LYS A 124 3.79 -9.28 -14.76
C LYS A 124 3.05 -8.07 -14.22
N CYS A 125 1.79 -8.26 -13.84
CA CYS A 125 1.00 -7.24 -13.15
C CYS A 125 1.50 -7.04 -11.71
N ILE A 126 1.04 -5.97 -11.06
CA ILE A 126 1.49 -5.64 -9.70
C ILE A 126 1.14 -6.75 -8.70
N PHE A 127 -0.06 -7.33 -8.77
CA PHE A 127 -0.45 -8.40 -7.85
C PHE A 127 0.44 -9.64 -8.00
N THR A 128 0.76 -10.04 -9.23
CA THR A 128 1.68 -11.17 -9.47
C THR A 128 3.09 -10.85 -8.99
N LYS A 129 3.58 -9.62 -9.20
CA LYS A 129 4.91 -9.20 -8.73
C LYS A 129 5.02 -9.24 -7.21
N ILE A 130 3.99 -8.78 -6.49
CA ILE A 130 3.97 -8.86 -5.01
C ILE A 130 4.08 -10.31 -4.56
N LYS A 131 3.25 -11.20 -5.11
CA LYS A 131 3.27 -12.63 -4.75
C LYS A 131 4.63 -13.28 -5.04
N ASN A 132 5.23 -12.95 -6.18
CA ASN A 132 6.55 -13.46 -6.53
C ASN A 132 7.62 -12.95 -5.54
N ALA A 133 7.62 -11.66 -5.22
CA ALA A 133 8.57 -11.07 -4.27
C ALA A 133 8.46 -11.73 -2.88
N ILE A 134 7.24 -11.94 -2.38
CA ILE A 134 6.99 -12.65 -1.12
C ILE A 134 7.50 -14.09 -1.18
N SER A 135 7.21 -14.82 -2.27
CA SER A 135 7.68 -16.20 -2.44
C SER A 135 9.21 -16.33 -2.51
N GLN A 136 9.89 -15.28 -2.97
CA GLN A 136 11.35 -15.20 -3.08
C GLN A 136 12.01 -14.69 -1.79
N GLY A 137 11.24 -14.25 -0.81
CA GLY A 137 11.74 -13.62 0.41
C GLY A 137 12.22 -12.18 0.24
N ASP A 138 11.95 -11.55 -0.91
CA ASP A 138 12.28 -10.15 -1.19
C ASP A 138 11.17 -9.23 -0.67
N TYR A 139 11.18 -9.02 0.65
CA TYR A 139 10.14 -8.26 1.34
C TYR A 139 10.25 -6.75 1.13
N ASP A 140 11.45 -6.23 0.82
CA ASP A 140 11.63 -4.82 0.45
C ASP A 140 10.90 -4.52 -0.85
N THR A 141 11.13 -5.32 -1.90
CA THR A 141 10.40 -5.18 -3.17
C THR A 141 8.89 -5.39 -2.99
N ALA A 142 8.47 -6.35 -2.16
CA ALA A 142 7.05 -6.57 -1.87
C ALA A 142 6.41 -5.35 -1.18
N SER A 143 7.11 -4.71 -0.25
CA SER A 143 6.68 -3.48 0.43
C SER A 143 6.53 -2.32 -0.56
N ASP A 144 7.52 -2.07 -1.42
CA ASP A 144 7.46 -1.00 -2.42
C ASP A 144 6.31 -1.21 -3.41
N LEU A 145 6.08 -2.45 -3.82
CA LEU A 145 4.96 -2.80 -4.69
C LEU A 145 3.62 -2.68 -3.98
N GLN A 146 3.55 -2.96 -2.67
CA GLN A 146 2.34 -2.73 -1.86
C GLN A 146 1.96 -1.25 -1.84
N ILE A 147 2.92 -0.34 -1.71
CA ILE A 147 2.68 1.11 -1.76
C ILE A 147 2.15 1.50 -3.15
N GLN A 148 2.83 1.10 -4.22
CA GLN A 148 2.39 1.38 -5.60
C GLN A 148 1.00 0.80 -5.92
N MET A 149 0.69 -0.39 -5.37
CA MET A 149 -0.62 -0.99 -5.46
C MET A 149 -1.68 -0.11 -4.81
N ASN A 150 -1.45 0.34 -3.57
CA ASN A 150 -2.40 1.16 -2.82
C ASN A 150 -2.66 2.50 -3.51
N GLU A 151 -1.62 3.16 -4.03
CA GLU A 151 -1.76 4.39 -4.81
C GLU A 151 -2.67 4.20 -6.03
N LYS A 152 -2.42 3.13 -6.80
CA LYS A 152 -3.21 2.83 -8.01
C LYS A 152 -4.63 2.40 -7.70
N MET A 153 -4.83 1.68 -6.59
CA MET A 153 -6.16 1.34 -6.10
C MET A 153 -6.93 2.58 -5.65
N SER A 154 -6.27 3.60 -5.09
CA SER A 154 -6.89 4.88 -4.79
C SER A 154 -7.25 5.64 -6.07
N GLU A 155 -6.32 5.73 -7.02
CA GLU A 155 -6.51 6.39 -8.31
C GLU A 155 -7.70 5.80 -9.08
N ILE A 156 -7.75 4.47 -9.25
CA ILE A 156 -8.82 3.81 -10.01
C ILE A 156 -10.19 3.95 -9.34
N ARG A 157 -10.27 3.99 -8.00
CA ARG A 157 -11.54 4.21 -7.28
C ARG A 157 -12.07 5.60 -7.56
N SER A 158 -11.22 6.62 -7.43
CA SER A 158 -11.60 8.01 -7.70
C SER A 158 -12.04 8.20 -9.16
N LEU A 159 -11.30 7.59 -10.10
CA LEU A 159 -11.66 7.60 -11.53
C LEU A 159 -12.99 6.91 -11.80
N TYR A 160 -13.24 5.74 -11.19
CA TYR A 160 -14.49 5.02 -11.40
C TYR A 160 -15.70 5.76 -10.83
N ILE A 161 -15.56 6.40 -9.67
CA ILE A 161 -16.61 7.26 -9.09
C ILE A 161 -16.90 8.44 -10.01
N GLY A 162 -15.86 9.14 -10.48
CA GLY A 162 -16.01 10.25 -11.42
C GLY A 162 -16.68 9.83 -12.72
N TYR A 163 -16.24 8.71 -13.31
CA TYR A 163 -16.85 8.11 -14.49
C TYR A 163 -18.33 7.77 -14.28
N LYS A 164 -18.66 7.11 -13.17
CA LYS A 164 -20.04 6.74 -12.84
C LYS A 164 -20.95 7.95 -12.65
N ASN A 165 -20.44 9.03 -12.05
CA ASN A 165 -21.22 10.25 -11.82
C ASN A 165 -21.41 11.08 -13.10
N ASN A 166 -20.53 10.93 -14.09
CA ASN A 166 -20.62 11.64 -15.37
C ASN A 166 -21.65 10.99 -16.31
N ILE A 167 -21.84 9.68 -16.19
CA ILE A 167 -22.83 8.93 -16.97
C ILE A 167 -24.20 9.14 -16.31
N PHE A 168 -25.11 9.76 -17.08
CA PHE A 168 -26.48 10.07 -16.69
C PHE A 168 -27.37 8.82 -16.57
#